data_AF-A0A0J0YH60-F1
#
_entry.id   AF-A0A0J0YH60-F1
#
_cell.length_a   1.000
_cell.length_b   1.000
_cell.length_c   1.000
_cell.angle_alpha   90.00
_cell.angle_beta   90.00
_cell.angle_gamma   90.00
#
_symmetry.space_group_name_H-M   'P 1'
#
loop_
_entity.id
_entity.type
_entity.pdbx_description
1 polymer ?
#
loop_
_entity_poly.entity_id
_entity_poly.type
_entity_poly.pdbx_seq_one_letter_code
_entity_poly.pdbx_strand_id
1 'polypeptide(L)'
;MDFNDIQNAWNNEKSDSIILPDNLEKIRSANTPLDRIRKNLKYELILQVVLVFLIGFVPYICSFEQKFIVPFYLLYSMAVAVTIYYLAKLYLFYKRLNTVALSTKDSLYETYFDIRLNMELYKTFGFALTPFMILYLVVFVYFKSSKEADFVMFEFSNAEIISVFSVVVFAILSMGLGLEWWVHFFYGKYAKEIKKVIDQLKEE
;
A
#
# COMPACT_ATOMS: atom_id res chain seq x y z
N MET A 1 57.56 15.89 16.78
CA MET A 1 56.77 14.68 16.47
C MET A 1 56.82 14.50 14.98
N ASP A 2 57.44 13.42 14.53
CA ASP A 2 57.61 13.10 13.11
C ASP A 2 56.39 12.32 12.61
N PHE A 3 56.05 12.42 11.33
CA PHE A 3 54.87 11.74 10.76
C PHE A 3 54.98 10.21 10.90
N ASN A 4 56.21 9.71 10.86
CA ASN A 4 56.51 8.30 11.10
C ASN A 4 56.18 7.85 12.53
N ASP A 5 56.27 8.74 13.53
CA ASP A 5 55.92 8.40 14.92
C ASP A 5 54.41 8.18 15.05
N ILE A 6 53.62 9.02 14.38
CA ILE A 6 52.15 8.94 14.37
C ILE A 6 51.70 7.68 13.61
N GLN A 7 52.33 7.38 12.48
CA GLN A 7 52.01 6.19 11.69
C GLN A 7 52.40 4.90 12.42
N ASN A 8 53.54 4.89 13.11
CA ASN A 8 53.95 3.77 13.95
C ASN A 8 53.05 3.60 15.17
N ALA A 9 52.57 4.69 15.79
CA ALA A 9 51.60 4.60 16.89
C ALA A 9 50.25 4.02 16.41
N TRP A 10 49.75 4.49 15.26
CA TRP A 10 48.51 3.99 14.65
C TRP A 10 48.58 2.52 14.24
N ASN A 11 49.73 2.06 13.73
CA ASN A 11 49.94 0.66 13.34
C ASN A 11 50.24 -0.27 14.53
N ASN A 12 50.71 0.28 15.67
CA ASN A 12 50.97 -0.48 16.90
C ASN A 12 49.78 -0.53 17.85
N GLU A 13 48.75 0.31 17.66
CA GLU A 13 47.41 -0.01 18.12
C GLU A 13 46.97 -1.26 17.37
N LYS A 14 47.10 -2.42 18.03
CA LYS A 14 46.40 -3.63 17.60
C LYS A 14 44.96 -3.21 17.39
N SER A 15 44.46 -3.38 16.18
CA SER A 15 43.04 -3.42 15.92
C SER A 15 42.49 -4.64 16.66
N ASP A 16 42.39 -4.55 17.99
CA ASP A 16 41.44 -5.33 18.74
C ASP A 16 40.13 -5.04 18.02
N SER A 17 39.68 -6.03 17.26
CA SER A 17 38.48 -6.00 16.46
C SER A 17 37.46 -5.20 17.23
N ILE A 18 37.04 -4.04 16.71
CA ILE A 18 35.99 -3.26 17.35
C ILE A 18 34.81 -4.23 17.42
N ILE A 19 34.60 -4.83 18.60
CA ILE A 19 33.49 -5.73 18.86
C ILE A 19 32.30 -4.79 18.87
N LEU A 20 31.68 -4.59 17.70
CA LEU A 20 30.39 -3.95 17.67
C LEU A 20 29.51 -4.76 18.62
N PRO A 21 28.73 -4.11 19.49
CA PRO A 21 27.74 -4.83 20.29
C PRO A 21 26.92 -5.71 19.34
N ASP A 22 26.77 -7.01 19.61
CA ASP A 22 26.01 -7.95 18.75
C ASP A 22 24.63 -7.37 18.36
N ASN A 23 24.05 -6.62 19.29
CA ASN A 23 22.78 -5.90 19.16
C ASN A 23 22.76 -4.94 17.95
N LEU A 24 23.87 -4.25 17.65
CA LEU A 24 23.99 -3.26 16.58
C LEU A 24 24.01 -3.93 15.20
N GLU A 25 24.68 -5.07 15.08
CA GLU A 25 24.74 -5.84 13.83
C GLU A 25 23.38 -6.51 13.54
N LYS A 26 22.72 -7.03 14.58
CA LYS A 26 21.34 -7.53 14.50
C LYS A 26 20.35 -6.45 14.09
N ILE A 27 20.39 -5.25 14.69
CA ILE A 27 19.52 -4.12 14.29
C ILE A 27 19.79 -3.74 12.84
N ARG A 28 21.06 -3.74 12.39
CA ARG A 28 21.40 -3.46 10.99
C ARG A 28 20.80 -4.45 10.00
N SER A 29 20.65 -5.72 10.37
CA SER A 29 20.02 -6.72 9.52
C SER A 29 18.56 -6.39 9.15
N ALA A 30 17.85 -5.64 10.02
CA ALA A 30 16.49 -5.19 9.77
C ALA A 30 16.37 -4.04 8.74
N ASN A 31 17.49 -3.39 8.36
CA ASN A 31 17.47 -2.37 7.30
C ASN A 31 17.08 -2.97 5.94
N THR A 32 17.52 -4.18 5.63
CA THR A 32 17.22 -4.83 4.33
C THR A 32 15.72 -5.04 4.11
N PRO A 33 14.94 -5.67 5.03
CA PRO A 33 13.49 -5.78 4.89
C PRO A 33 12.80 -4.42 4.96
N LEU A 34 13.30 -3.48 5.76
CA LEU A 34 12.75 -2.12 5.84
C LEU A 34 12.89 -1.37 4.50
N ASP A 35 14.04 -1.48 3.83
CA ASP A 35 14.27 -0.85 2.53
C ASP A 35 13.36 -1.43 1.44
N ARG A 36 13.05 -2.73 1.51
CA ARG A 36 12.04 -3.34 0.63
C ARG A 36 10.66 -2.76 0.88
N ILE A 37 10.26 -2.57 2.14
CA ILE A 37 8.99 -1.91 2.48
C ILE A 37 8.97 -0.47 1.96
N ARG A 38 10.04 0.31 2.19
CA ARG A 38 10.16 1.69 1.66
C ARG A 38 10.01 1.74 0.15
N LYS A 39 10.66 0.81 -0.56
CA LYS A 39 10.56 0.68 -2.01
C LYS A 39 9.13 0.36 -2.46
N ASN A 40 8.48 -0.61 -1.82
CA ASN A 40 7.09 -0.98 -2.11
C ASN A 40 6.13 0.20 -1.88
N LEU A 41 6.24 0.90 -0.73
CA LEU A 41 5.42 2.08 -0.43
C LEU A 41 5.56 3.17 -1.50
N LYS A 42 6.79 3.44 -1.96
CA LYS A 42 7.04 4.42 -3.03
C LYS A 42 6.38 3.98 -4.34
N TYR A 43 6.50 2.71 -4.71
CA TYR A 43 5.84 2.19 -5.91
C TYR A 43 4.33 2.26 -5.79
N GLU A 44 3.75 1.90 -4.64
CA GLU A 44 2.30 1.98 -4.43
C GLU A 44 1.78 3.41 -4.50
N LEU A 45 2.48 4.38 -3.90
CA LEU A 45 2.14 5.80 -4.03
C LEU A 45 2.09 6.24 -5.50
N ILE A 46 3.13 5.93 -6.28
CA ILE A 46 3.20 6.28 -7.70
C ILE A 46 2.11 5.55 -8.50
N LEU A 47 1.97 4.25 -8.27
CA LEU A 47 1.00 3.41 -8.96
C LEU A 47 -0.44 3.89 -8.70
N GLN A 48 -0.79 4.22 -7.46
CA GLN A 48 -2.11 4.72 -7.13
C GLN A 48 -2.40 6.07 -7.80
N VAL A 49 -1.44 7.01 -7.81
CA VAL A 49 -1.62 8.30 -8.51
C VAL A 49 -1.84 8.07 -10.00
N VAL A 50 -1.05 7.19 -10.62
CA VAL A 50 -1.21 6.84 -12.04
C VAL A 50 -2.57 6.17 -12.30
N LEU A 51 -2.99 5.21 -11.47
CA LEU A 51 -4.27 4.53 -11.61
C LEU A 51 -5.45 5.48 -11.46
N VAL A 52 -5.43 6.37 -10.47
CA VAL A 52 -6.47 7.39 -10.29
C VAL A 52 -6.57 8.25 -11.55
N PHE A 53 -5.44 8.70 -12.09
CA PHE A 53 -5.41 9.49 -13.32
C PHE A 53 -5.99 8.71 -14.49
N LEU A 54 -5.54 7.47 -14.72
CA LEU A 54 -6.02 6.60 -15.80
C LEU A 54 -7.53 6.34 -15.72
N ILE A 55 -8.07 6.08 -14.52
CA ILE A 55 -9.52 5.88 -14.32
C ILE A 55 -10.30 7.14 -14.72
N GLY A 56 -9.75 8.34 -14.49
CA GLY A 56 -10.37 9.60 -14.91
C GLY A 56 -10.59 9.73 -16.44
N PHE A 57 -9.85 8.97 -17.25
CA PHE A 57 -9.98 8.95 -18.71
C PHE A 57 -10.89 7.84 -19.24
N VAL A 58 -11.39 6.95 -18.39
CA VAL A 58 -12.26 5.82 -18.79
C VAL A 58 -13.45 6.26 -19.65
N PRO A 59 -14.19 7.35 -19.33
CA PRO A 59 -15.31 7.79 -20.16
C PRO A 59 -14.93 8.10 -21.61
N TYR A 60 -13.73 8.66 -21.82
CA TYR A 60 -13.23 8.97 -23.16
C TYR A 60 -12.75 7.72 -23.90
N ILE A 61 -12.03 6.82 -23.22
CA ILE A 61 -11.51 5.58 -23.82
C ILE A 61 -12.65 4.64 -24.21
N CYS A 62 -13.67 4.54 -23.38
CA CYS A 62 -14.83 3.67 -23.62
C CYS A 62 -15.97 4.36 -24.39
N SER A 63 -15.79 5.62 -24.82
CA SER A 63 -16.81 6.39 -25.57
C SER A 63 -18.18 6.39 -24.88
N PHE A 64 -18.21 6.78 -23.61
CA PHE A 64 -19.45 6.83 -22.83
C PHE A 64 -20.44 7.83 -23.44
N GLU A 65 -21.72 7.45 -23.47
CA GLU A 65 -22.78 8.38 -23.82
C GLU A 65 -22.86 9.55 -22.82
N GLN A 66 -23.28 10.71 -23.31
CA GLN A 66 -23.26 11.97 -22.54
C GLN A 66 -24.03 11.87 -21.20
N LYS A 67 -25.09 11.06 -21.15
CA LYS A 67 -25.88 10.82 -19.94
C LYS A 67 -25.12 10.12 -18.81
N PHE A 68 -24.05 9.38 -19.10
CA PHE A 68 -23.24 8.67 -18.09
C PHE A 68 -22.02 9.47 -17.63
N ILE A 69 -21.64 10.54 -18.34
CA ILE A 69 -20.45 11.35 -18.02
C ILE A 69 -20.60 12.01 -16.65
N VAL A 70 -21.74 12.66 -16.38
CA VAL A 70 -21.96 13.38 -15.12
C VAL A 70 -22.01 12.44 -13.91
N PRO A 71 -22.81 11.35 -13.91
CA PRO A 71 -22.81 10.38 -12.81
C PRO A 71 -21.43 9.74 -12.58
N PHE A 72 -20.68 9.44 -13.65
CA PHE A 72 -19.33 8.92 -13.53
C PHE A 72 -18.42 9.88 -12.78
N TYR A 73 -18.34 11.15 -13.20
CA TYR A 73 -17.44 12.12 -12.56
C TYR A 73 -17.84 12.47 -11.14
N LEU A 74 -19.14 12.39 -10.81
CA LEU A 74 -19.62 12.54 -9.43
C LEU A 74 -19.10 11.41 -8.55
N LEU A 75 -19.32 10.14 -8.93
CA LEU A 75 -18.80 8.99 -8.18
C LEU A 75 -17.27 8.99 -8.14
N TYR A 76 -16.62 9.39 -9.24
CA TYR A 76 -15.17 9.46 -9.35
C TYR A 76 -14.61 10.50 -8.37
N SER A 77 -15.22 11.69 -8.26
CA SER A 77 -14.79 12.71 -7.31
C SER A 77 -14.84 12.24 -5.85
N MET A 78 -15.88 11.46 -5.49
CA MET A 78 -15.99 10.88 -4.14
C MET A 78 -14.90 9.83 -3.88
N ALA A 79 -14.68 8.91 -4.83
CA ALA A 79 -13.61 7.92 -4.74
C ALA A 79 -12.21 8.57 -4.69
N VAL A 80 -12.00 9.64 -5.46
CA VAL A 80 -10.77 10.44 -5.45
C VAL A 80 -10.57 11.11 -4.10
N ALA A 81 -11.60 11.67 -3.47
CA ALA A 81 -11.47 12.28 -2.15
C ALA A 81 -11.00 11.27 -1.09
N VAL A 82 -11.57 10.07 -1.08
CA VAL A 82 -11.13 8.95 -0.22
C VAL A 82 -9.67 8.57 -0.52
N THR A 83 -9.31 8.53 -1.81
CA THR A 83 -7.95 8.19 -2.25
C THR A 83 -6.92 9.24 -1.87
N ILE A 84 -7.24 10.53 -1.99
CA ILE A 84 -6.35 11.63 -1.56
C ILE A 84 -6.08 11.54 -0.06
N TYR A 85 -7.11 11.30 0.75
CA TYR A 85 -6.93 11.12 2.20
C TYR A 85 -5.98 9.95 2.51
N TYR A 86 -6.17 8.82 1.84
CA TYR A 86 -5.29 7.66 1.98
C TYR A 86 -3.86 7.96 1.54
N LEU A 87 -3.67 8.57 0.36
CA LEU A 87 -2.35 8.92 -0.18
C LEU A 87 -1.61 9.88 0.74
N ALA A 88 -2.30 10.85 1.35
CA ALA A 88 -1.71 11.75 2.32
C ALA A 88 -1.19 10.99 3.55
N LYS A 89 -1.98 10.06 4.11
CA LYS A 89 -1.56 9.20 5.22
C LYS A 89 -0.38 8.29 4.83
N LEU A 90 -0.42 7.70 3.63
CA LEU A 90 0.63 6.84 3.11
C LEU A 90 1.93 7.62 2.90
N TYR A 91 1.86 8.84 2.38
CA TYR A 91 3.01 9.72 2.19
C TYR A 91 3.62 10.18 3.52
N LEU A 92 2.81 10.53 4.51
CA LEU A 92 3.29 10.86 5.86
C LEU A 92 4.01 9.68 6.49
N PHE A 93 3.45 8.47 6.36
CA PHE A 93 4.09 7.25 6.82
C PHE A 93 5.41 6.99 6.10
N TYR A 94 5.44 7.11 4.77
CA TYR A 94 6.66 6.96 3.97
C TYR A 94 7.75 7.94 4.41
N LYS A 95 7.41 9.23 4.62
CA LYS A 95 8.35 10.24 5.09
C LYS A 95 8.90 9.91 6.48
N ARG A 96 8.05 9.45 7.40
CA ARG A 96 8.47 9.01 8.73
C ARG A 96 9.45 7.85 8.61
N LEU A 97 9.07 6.81 7.85
CA LEU A 97 9.88 5.61 7.63
C LEU A 97 11.26 5.91 7.04
N ASN A 98 11.38 6.92 6.17
CA ASN A 98 12.64 7.33 5.56
C ASN A 98 13.55 8.13 6.50
N THR A 99 12.98 8.74 7.55
CA THR A 99 13.71 9.58 8.52
C THR A 99 14.14 8.76 9.75
N VAL A 100 13.49 7.62 10.01
CA VAL A 100 13.86 6.73 11.11
C VAL A 100 15.25 6.11 10.85
N ALA A 101 16.22 6.47 11.68
CA ALA A 101 17.45 5.72 11.83
C ALA A 101 17.17 4.50 12.72
N LEU A 102 17.29 3.28 12.19
CA LEU A 102 17.23 2.05 12.98
C LEU A 102 18.51 1.92 13.82
N SER A 103 18.65 2.76 14.85
CA SER A 103 19.80 2.75 15.74
C SER A 103 19.48 2.18 17.12
N THR A 104 18.19 2.01 17.45
CA THR A 104 17.74 1.51 18.75
C THR A 104 16.63 0.46 18.62
N LYS A 105 16.52 -0.40 19.63
CA LYS A 105 15.46 -1.42 19.75
C LYS A 105 14.06 -0.79 19.76
N ASP A 106 13.89 0.32 20.49
CA ASP A 106 12.60 1.01 20.59
C ASP A 106 12.15 1.57 19.24
N SER A 107 13.08 2.14 18.47
CA SER A 107 12.81 2.62 17.12
C SER A 107 12.39 1.50 16.15
N LEU A 108 12.99 0.31 16.29
CA LEU A 108 12.63 -0.87 15.51
C LEU A 108 11.22 -1.39 15.87
N TYR A 109 10.87 -1.39 17.17
CA TYR A 109 9.53 -1.74 17.64
C TYR A 109 8.46 -0.77 17.13
N GLU A 110 8.69 0.54 17.24
CA GLU A 110 7.77 1.57 16.75
C GLU A 110 7.56 1.43 15.24
N THR A 111 8.65 1.22 14.49
CA THR A 111 8.61 0.99 13.05
C THR A 111 7.78 -0.24 12.69
N TYR A 112 7.92 -1.34 13.43
CA TYR A 112 7.12 -2.55 13.22
C TYR A 112 5.63 -2.30 13.46
N PHE A 113 5.28 -1.61 14.54
CA PHE A 113 3.88 -1.26 14.83
C PHE A 113 3.30 -0.35 13.75
N ASP A 114 4.06 0.62 13.28
CA ASP A 114 3.67 1.51 12.21
C ASP A 114 3.42 0.78 10.88
N ILE A 115 4.29 -0.18 10.53
CA ILE A 115 4.08 -1.03 9.35
C ILE A 115 2.77 -1.81 9.50
N ARG A 116 2.51 -2.38 10.69
CA ARG A 116 1.25 -3.07 10.96
C ARG A 116 0.03 -2.17 10.86
N LEU A 117 0.12 -0.95 11.38
CA LEU A 117 -0.95 0.02 11.28
C LEU A 117 -1.20 0.41 9.82
N ASN A 118 -0.15 0.61 9.02
CA ASN A 118 -0.28 0.91 7.61
C ASN A 118 -0.92 -0.23 6.82
N MET A 119 -0.59 -1.48 7.13
CA MET A 119 -1.23 -2.67 6.55
C MET A 119 -2.74 -2.68 6.80
N GLU A 120 -3.20 -2.38 8.02
CA GLU A 120 -4.64 -2.31 8.31
C GLU A 120 -5.30 -1.11 7.60
N LEU A 121 -4.62 0.03 7.57
CA LEU A 121 -5.11 1.24 6.88
C LEU A 121 -5.26 0.99 5.37
N TYR A 122 -4.36 0.21 4.76
CA TYR A 122 -4.48 -0.24 3.36
C TYR A 122 -5.75 -1.08 3.15
N LYS A 123 -6.04 -2.05 4.04
CA LYS A 123 -7.26 -2.86 3.95
C LYS A 123 -8.51 -2.00 4.07
N THR A 124 -8.55 -1.13 5.08
CA THR A 124 -9.68 -0.21 5.29
C THR A 124 -9.90 0.68 4.07
N PHE A 125 -8.84 1.20 3.46
CA PHE A 125 -8.92 1.96 2.21
C PHE A 125 -9.51 1.13 1.06
N GLY A 126 -9.03 -0.09 0.87
CA GLY A 126 -9.58 -1.00 -0.13
C GLY A 126 -11.08 -1.26 0.07
N PHE A 127 -11.50 -1.53 1.32
CA PHE A 127 -12.92 -1.72 1.66
C PHE A 127 -13.76 -0.44 1.48
N ALA A 128 -13.19 0.73 1.76
CA ALA A 128 -13.86 2.01 1.54
C ALA A 128 -14.07 2.30 0.04
N LEU A 129 -13.19 1.81 -0.85
CA LEU A 129 -13.35 1.93 -2.29
C LEU A 129 -14.30 0.88 -2.92
N THR A 130 -14.50 -0.26 -2.26
CA THR A 130 -15.40 -1.34 -2.72
C THR A 130 -16.78 -0.88 -3.17
N PRO A 131 -17.56 -0.05 -2.42
CA PRO A 131 -18.88 0.38 -2.88
C PRO A 131 -18.84 1.17 -4.19
N PHE A 132 -17.83 2.03 -4.40
CA PHE A 132 -17.66 2.77 -5.65
C PHE A 132 -17.34 1.82 -6.81
N MET A 133 -16.46 0.84 -6.58
CA MET A 133 -16.12 -0.19 -7.57
C MET A 133 -17.35 -1.01 -7.97
N ILE A 134 -18.19 -1.40 -7.00
CA ILE A 134 -19.45 -2.10 -7.25
C ILE A 134 -20.36 -1.25 -8.13
N LEU A 135 -20.58 0.02 -7.79
CA LEU A 135 -21.43 0.91 -8.58
C LEU A 135 -20.93 1.04 -10.02
N TYR A 136 -19.62 1.16 -10.23
CA TYR A 136 -19.05 1.17 -11.58
C TYR A 136 -19.29 -0.14 -12.34
N LEU A 137 -19.14 -1.29 -11.67
CA LEU A 137 -19.40 -2.59 -12.30
C LEU A 137 -20.87 -2.75 -12.70
N VAL A 138 -21.81 -2.35 -11.84
CA VAL A 138 -23.25 -2.40 -12.15
C VAL A 138 -23.57 -1.55 -13.37
N VAL A 139 -23.08 -0.30 -13.39
CA VAL A 139 -23.28 0.61 -14.54
C VAL A 139 -22.63 0.04 -15.81
N PHE A 140 -21.45 -0.55 -15.70
CA PHE A 140 -20.74 -1.15 -16.83
C PHE A 140 -21.46 -2.37 -17.41
N VAL A 141 -21.97 -3.26 -16.54
CA VAL A 141 -22.76 -4.42 -16.96
C VAL A 141 -24.06 -3.97 -17.64
N TYR A 142 -24.74 -2.98 -17.07
CA TYR A 142 -25.96 -2.42 -17.63
C TYR A 142 -25.72 -1.78 -19.01
N PHE A 143 -24.66 -0.97 -19.15
CA PHE A 143 -24.26 -0.36 -20.42
C PHE A 143 -23.97 -1.39 -21.52
N LYS A 144 -23.36 -2.53 -21.15
CA LYS A 144 -23.04 -3.59 -22.11
C LYS A 144 -24.27 -4.43 -22.50
N SER A 145 -25.27 -4.54 -21.62
CA SER A 145 -26.46 -5.38 -21.83
C SER A 145 -27.57 -4.66 -22.61
N SER A 146 -27.82 -3.39 -22.29
CA SER A 146 -28.96 -2.65 -22.87
C SER A 146 -28.50 -1.65 -23.94
N LYS A 147 -28.98 -1.85 -25.17
CA LYS A 147 -28.70 -0.97 -26.33
C LYS A 147 -29.38 0.40 -26.27
N GLU A 148 -30.40 0.56 -25.42
CA GLU A 148 -31.18 1.80 -25.26
C GLU A 148 -31.35 2.16 -23.77
N ALA A 149 -30.25 2.05 -23.01
CA ALA A 149 -30.22 2.25 -21.57
C ALA A 149 -30.55 3.69 -21.16
N ASP A 150 -31.81 4.04 -20.87
CA ASP A 150 -32.15 5.35 -20.32
C ASP A 150 -31.95 5.35 -18.79
N PHE A 151 -31.16 6.29 -18.26
CA PHE A 151 -30.69 6.29 -16.86
C PHE A 151 -31.83 6.40 -15.83
N VAL A 152 -33.01 6.87 -16.27
CA VAL A 152 -34.16 7.19 -15.43
C VAL A 152 -35.00 5.94 -15.09
N MET A 153 -34.94 4.89 -15.91
CA MET A 153 -35.68 3.65 -15.71
C MET A 153 -34.69 2.48 -15.79
N PHE A 154 -34.10 2.12 -14.66
CA PHE A 154 -33.39 0.84 -14.50
C PHE A 154 -34.38 -0.32 -14.57
N GLU A 155 -34.88 -0.60 -15.77
CA GLU A 155 -35.65 -1.79 -16.05
C GLU A 155 -34.69 -2.96 -16.25
N PHE A 156 -34.49 -3.73 -15.19
CA PHE A 156 -33.71 -4.96 -15.25
C PHE A 156 -34.62 -6.15 -15.53
N SER A 157 -34.26 -6.96 -16.52
CA SER A 157 -34.83 -8.30 -16.66
C SER A 157 -34.41 -9.19 -15.49
N ASN A 158 -35.20 -10.21 -15.15
CA ASN A 158 -34.86 -11.19 -14.11
C ASN A 158 -33.46 -11.81 -14.31
N ALA A 159 -33.06 -12.03 -15.57
CA ALA A 159 -31.73 -12.54 -15.91
C ALA A 159 -30.60 -11.52 -15.60
N GLU A 160 -30.86 -10.23 -15.82
CA GLU A 160 -29.91 -9.14 -15.55
C GLU A 160 -29.77 -8.90 -14.04
N ILE A 161 -30.86 -9.00 -13.28
CA ILE A 161 -30.82 -8.94 -11.81
C ILE A 161 -29.94 -10.05 -11.25
N ILE A 162 -30.10 -11.29 -11.72
CA ILE A 162 -29.28 -12.43 -11.29
C ILE A 162 -27.81 -12.19 -11.67
N SER A 163 -27.55 -11.72 -12.89
CA SER A 163 -26.20 -11.40 -13.36
C SER A 163 -25.53 -10.33 -12.50
N VAL A 164 -26.21 -9.22 -12.25
CA VAL A 164 -25.73 -8.13 -11.38
C VAL A 164 -25.46 -8.66 -9.97
N PHE A 165 -26.40 -9.41 -9.39
CA PHE A 165 -26.22 -9.98 -8.06
C PHE A 165 -24.99 -10.89 -7.98
N SER A 166 -24.82 -11.80 -8.95
CA SER A 166 -23.64 -12.67 -9.01
C SER A 166 -22.33 -11.88 -9.14
N VAL A 167 -22.30 -10.84 -9.97
CA VAL A 167 -21.14 -9.96 -10.14
C VAL A 167 -20.81 -9.22 -8.84
N VAL A 168 -21.80 -8.68 -8.14
CA VAL A 168 -21.60 -7.96 -6.87
C VAL A 168 -21.06 -8.90 -5.79
N VAL A 169 -21.66 -10.08 -5.63
CA VAL A 169 -21.20 -11.08 -4.64
C VAL A 169 -19.76 -11.51 -4.95
N PHE A 170 -19.47 -11.82 -6.21
CA PHE A 170 -18.12 -12.18 -6.63
C PHE A 170 -17.12 -11.05 -6.40
N ALA A 171 -17.49 -9.80 -6.72
CA ALA A 171 -16.65 -8.63 -6.52
C ALA A 171 -16.30 -8.41 -5.03
N ILE A 172 -17.28 -8.52 -4.13
CA ILE A 172 -17.04 -8.37 -2.68
C ILE A 172 -16.11 -9.48 -2.15
N LEU A 173 -16.39 -10.73 -2.50
CA LEU A 173 -15.58 -11.87 -2.03
C LEU A 173 -14.15 -11.80 -2.55
N SER A 174 -13.99 -11.53 -3.85
CA SER A 174 -12.67 -11.39 -4.47
C SER A 174 -11.89 -10.20 -3.91
N MET A 175 -12.56 -9.08 -3.61
CA MET A 175 -11.91 -7.91 -3.01
C MET A 175 -11.42 -8.22 -1.59
N GLY A 176 -12.23 -8.88 -0.75
CA GLY A 176 -11.84 -9.25 0.60
C GLY A 176 -10.62 -10.17 0.64
N LEU A 177 -10.63 -11.24 -0.18
CA LEU A 177 -9.51 -12.17 -0.27
C LEU A 177 -8.28 -11.54 -0.93
N GLY A 178 -8.48 -10.76 -1.99
CA GLY A 178 -7.42 -10.10 -2.73
C GLY A 178 -6.66 -9.08 -1.89
N LEU A 179 -7.37 -8.25 -1.12
CA LEU A 179 -6.75 -7.28 -0.21
C LEU A 179 -5.94 -7.95 0.90
N GLU A 180 -6.48 -8.99 1.53
CA GLU A 180 -5.77 -9.73 2.58
C GLU A 180 -4.49 -10.36 2.03
N TRP A 181 -4.59 -11.00 0.86
CA TRP A 181 -3.46 -11.63 0.20
C TRP A 181 -2.40 -10.62 -0.23
N TRP A 182 -2.81 -9.50 -0.85
CA TRP A 182 -1.91 -8.44 -1.30
C TRP A 182 -1.10 -7.86 -0.15
N VAL A 183 -1.76 -7.50 0.95
CA VAL A 183 -1.12 -6.92 2.13
C VAL A 183 -0.15 -7.92 2.76
N HIS A 184 -0.55 -9.18 2.90
CA HIS A 184 0.32 -10.20 3.47
C HIS A 184 1.55 -10.49 2.59
N PHE A 185 1.40 -10.46 1.26
CA PHE A 185 2.48 -10.71 0.32
C PHE A 185 3.49 -9.56 0.26
N PHE A 186 3.03 -8.31 0.09
CA PHE A 186 3.91 -7.15 -0.09
C PHE A 186 4.48 -6.60 1.21
N TYR A 187 3.80 -6.78 2.34
CA TYR A 187 4.19 -6.21 3.64
C TYR A 187 4.35 -7.27 4.72
N GLY A 188 3.44 -8.25 4.80
CA GLY A 188 3.41 -9.25 5.88
C GLY A 188 4.69 -10.08 5.98
N LYS A 189 5.30 -10.47 4.85
CA LYS A 189 6.59 -11.19 4.84
C LYS A 189 7.71 -10.38 5.51
N TYR A 190 7.88 -9.12 5.11
CA TYR A 190 8.95 -8.26 5.63
C TYR A 190 8.69 -7.83 7.08
N ALA A 191 7.42 -7.61 7.44
CA ALA A 191 7.04 -7.35 8.83
C ALA A 191 7.41 -8.54 9.76
N LYS A 192 7.24 -9.78 9.29
CA LYS A 192 7.67 -10.99 10.03
C LYS A 192 9.19 -11.06 10.18
N GLU A 193 9.95 -10.69 9.16
CA GLU A 193 11.42 -10.63 9.24
C GLU A 193 11.88 -9.60 10.28
N ILE A 194 11.28 -8.40 10.28
CA ILE A 194 11.53 -7.37 11.30
C ILE A 194 11.17 -7.87 12.70
N LYS A 195 10.02 -8.56 12.84
CA LYS A 195 9.60 -9.15 14.12
C LYS A 195 10.62 -10.16 14.66
N LYS A 196 11.22 -11.00 13.80
CA LYS A 196 12.25 -11.96 14.24
C LYS A 196 13.47 -11.26 14.82
N VAL A 197 13.93 -10.17 14.19
CA VAL A 197 15.06 -9.37 14.70
C VAL A 197 14.70 -8.77 16.06
N ILE A 198 13.48 -8.26 16.20
CA ILE A 198 12.96 -7.73 17.46
C ILE A 198 12.95 -8.79 18.57
N ASP A 199 12.48 -10.00 18.27
CA ASP A 199 12.39 -11.10 19.24
C ASP A 199 13.79 -11.55 19.68
N GLN A 200 14.76 -11.62 18.76
CA GLN A 200 16.17 -11.92 19.06
C GLN A 200 16.82 -10.88 19.99
N LEU A 201 16.47 -9.60 19.86
CA LEU A 201 16.95 -8.53 20.74
C LEU A 201 16.29 -8.52 22.12
N LYS A 202 15.26 -9.36 22.34
CA LYS A 202 14.56 -9.50 23.63
C LYS A 202 15.04 -10.71 24.42
N GLU A 203 15.64 -11.70 23.75
CA GLU A 203 16.24 -12.88 24.37
C GLU A 203 17.66 -12.63 24.92
N GLU A 204 18.24 -11.46 24.61
CA GLU A 204 19.46 -10.89 25.24
C GLU A 204 19.12 -9.87 26.32
#